data_AF-A0A1X3DHW2-F1
#
_entry.id   AF-A0A1X3DHW2-F1
#
_cell.length_a   1.000
_cell.length_b   1.000
_cell.length_c   1.000
_cell.angle_alpha   90.00
_cell.angle_beta   90.00
_cell.angle_gamma   90.00
#
_symmetry.space_group_name_H-M   'P 1'
#
loop_
_entity.id
_entity.type
_entity.pdbx_description
1 polymer ?
#
loop_
_entity_poly.entity_id
_entity_poly.type
_entity_poly.pdbx_seq_one_letter_code
_entity_poly.pdbx_strand_id
1 'polypeptide(L)'
;MSKKSRNYSQSLDSVVFRCHDCRKNFECAPERLEGEPARPHHPFRYFAACPVCGSEVEQAQYQVNLIKAWCNATGPKTDAGKAATAKNLEGHPTPEEARRTRFNAMKHGLNARVAQYFPAKPDRYAACETCDIDRTFCASQPACQKQTQLFMLHQAAFEQRDPKHLIPIYADMQAGITAIMQQILQTILKDGVSLRTPAWAVDKDGGVVIAEYEDLATGQRRTIYEVKAHPLLRSLQDFLSKNGMSLADMGMTPRVIEQEEAAMGKLAQDAESQQSLVEYAQRQALALENLSELAKRANAKKQADPVLIEYQQQNGDGK
;
A
#
# COMPACT_ATOMS: atom_id res chain seq x y z
N MET A 1 -10.40 -3.84 -42.36
CA MET A 1 -9.67 -2.70 -42.95
C MET A 1 -8.62 -2.22 -41.95
N SER A 2 -7.34 -2.38 -42.30
CA SER A 2 -6.21 -1.98 -41.46
C SER A 2 -6.26 -0.45 -41.22
N LYS A 3 -6.40 -0.02 -39.97
CA LYS A 3 -6.32 1.41 -39.61
C LYS A 3 -4.88 1.85 -39.90
N LYS A 4 -4.65 2.46 -41.07
CA LYS A 4 -3.41 3.18 -41.38
C LYS A 4 -3.10 4.07 -40.17
N SER A 5 -1.87 3.97 -39.63
CA SER A 5 -1.45 4.82 -38.52
C SER A 5 -1.61 6.27 -38.95
N ARG A 6 -2.53 7.00 -38.31
CA ARG A 6 -2.82 8.40 -38.66
C ARG A 6 -1.58 9.23 -38.38
N ASN A 7 -1.07 9.91 -39.41
CA ASN A 7 0.04 10.83 -39.26
C ASN A 7 -0.49 12.22 -38.89
N TYR A 8 -0.33 12.61 -37.63
CA TYR A 8 -0.87 13.87 -37.09
C TYR A 8 -0.10 15.11 -37.54
N SER A 9 0.97 14.98 -38.34
CA SER A 9 1.64 16.12 -38.98
C SER A 9 0.95 16.59 -40.27
N GLN A 10 -0.02 15.81 -40.78
CA GLN A 10 -0.78 16.11 -42.00
C GLN A 10 -2.22 16.51 -41.66
N SER A 11 -2.95 17.07 -42.63
CA SER A 11 -4.37 17.39 -42.48
C SER A 11 -5.21 16.14 -42.23
N LEU A 12 -6.20 16.24 -41.35
CA LEU A 12 -7.12 15.16 -41.00
C LEU A 12 -8.38 15.21 -41.86
N ASP A 13 -8.77 14.09 -42.46
CA ASP A 13 -9.98 13.98 -43.28
C ASP A 13 -11.28 13.97 -42.45
N SER A 14 -11.19 13.62 -41.15
CA SER A 14 -12.33 13.55 -40.24
C SER A 14 -11.96 14.13 -38.87
N VAL A 15 -12.74 15.11 -38.41
CA VAL A 15 -12.47 15.90 -37.20
C VAL A 15 -13.75 15.97 -36.35
N VAL A 16 -13.59 15.99 -35.03
CA VAL A 16 -14.68 16.07 -34.06
C VAL A 16 -14.85 17.52 -33.61
N PHE A 17 -16.05 18.05 -33.80
CA PHE A 17 -16.44 19.41 -33.45
C PHE A 17 -17.40 19.39 -32.27
N ARG A 18 -17.41 20.48 -31.50
CA ARG A 18 -18.34 20.66 -30.37
C ARG A 18 -18.92 22.07 -30.40
N CYS A 19 -20.20 22.17 -30.74
CA CYS A 19 -20.91 23.45 -30.75
C CYS A 19 -21.09 23.97 -29.32
N HIS A 20 -20.75 25.25 -29.08
CA HIS A 20 -20.94 25.88 -27.77
C HIS A 20 -22.41 26.17 -27.47
N ASP A 21 -23.19 26.57 -28.47
CA ASP A 21 -24.61 26.92 -28.33
C ASP A 21 -25.49 25.68 -28.14
N CYS A 22 -25.34 24.67 -29.00
CA CYS A 22 -26.15 23.45 -28.96
C CYS A 22 -25.55 22.34 -28.08
N ARG A 23 -24.32 22.51 -27.58
CA ARG A 23 -23.56 21.50 -26.80
C ARG A 23 -23.40 20.13 -27.47
N LYS A 24 -23.70 20.02 -28.77
CA LYS A 24 -23.67 18.76 -29.52
C LYS A 24 -22.28 18.51 -30.08
N ASN A 25 -21.82 17.26 -29.94
CA ASN A 25 -20.61 16.77 -30.57
C ASN A 25 -20.98 16.09 -31.88
N PHE A 26 -20.20 16.35 -32.93
CA PHE A 26 -20.37 15.72 -34.24
C PHE A 26 -19.01 15.49 -34.90
N GLU A 27 -18.92 14.46 -35.73
CA GLU A 27 -17.72 14.13 -36.50
C GLU A 27 -18.04 14.33 -37.98
N CYS A 28 -17.28 15.17 -38.66
CA CYS A 28 -17.43 15.44 -40.08
C CYS A 28 -16.10 15.86 -40.72
N ALA A 29 -16.09 15.96 -42.06
CA ALA A 29 -14.99 16.59 -42.76
C ALA A 29 -14.98 18.09 -42.46
N PRO A 30 -13.79 18.71 -42.31
CA PRO A 30 -13.69 20.15 -42.09
C PRO A 30 -14.12 20.91 -43.35
N GLU A 31 -14.99 21.91 -43.18
CA GLU A 31 -15.43 22.78 -44.27
C GLU A 31 -14.39 23.87 -44.55
N ARG A 32 -13.76 24.39 -43.48
CA ARG A 32 -12.69 25.37 -43.55
C ARG A 32 -11.48 24.90 -42.77
N LEU A 33 -10.33 25.02 -43.43
CA LEU A 33 -9.02 24.66 -42.90
C LEU A 33 -8.15 25.91 -42.89
N GLU A 34 -7.63 26.26 -41.71
CA GLU A 34 -6.75 27.41 -41.55
C GLU A 34 -5.38 26.92 -41.06
N GLY A 35 -4.32 27.36 -41.75
CA GLY A 35 -2.94 27.05 -41.37
C GLY A 35 -2.50 27.94 -40.22
N GLU A 36 -2.20 27.36 -39.06
CA GLU A 36 -1.60 28.07 -37.93
C GLU A 36 -0.23 27.47 -37.60
N PRO A 37 0.85 27.92 -38.29
CA PRO A 37 2.19 27.36 -38.13
C PRO A 37 2.76 27.59 -36.71
N ALA A 38 2.17 28.50 -35.93
CA ALA A 38 2.53 28.73 -34.53
C ALA A 38 2.19 27.56 -33.59
N ARG A 39 1.34 26.60 -34.00
CA ARG A 39 1.06 25.39 -33.22
C ARG A 39 2.12 24.31 -33.48
N PRO A 40 2.99 23.97 -32.50
CA PRO A 40 4.11 23.06 -32.71
C PRO A 40 3.69 21.59 -32.96
N HIS A 41 2.49 21.19 -32.52
CA HIS A 41 2.05 19.79 -32.57
C HIS A 41 1.15 19.46 -33.76
N HIS A 42 0.37 20.44 -34.23
CA HIS A 42 -0.55 20.27 -35.35
C HIS A 42 -0.83 21.65 -35.98
N PRO A 43 -0.26 21.97 -37.15
CA PRO A 43 -0.27 23.32 -37.73
C PRO A 43 -1.58 23.67 -38.45
N PHE A 44 -2.68 22.96 -38.16
CA PHE A 44 -3.98 23.15 -38.80
C PHE A 44 -5.07 23.40 -37.75
N ARG A 45 -5.93 24.38 -38.03
CA ARG A 45 -7.23 24.58 -37.39
C ARG A 45 -8.34 24.15 -38.33
N TYR A 46 -9.35 23.53 -37.75
CA TYR A 46 -10.51 23.05 -38.47
C TYR A 46 -11.75 23.75 -37.98
N PHE A 47 -12.62 24.10 -38.92
CA PHE A 47 -13.93 24.65 -38.68
C PHE A 47 -14.96 23.90 -39.52
N ALA A 48 -16.16 23.75 -38.97
CA ALA A 48 -17.31 23.20 -39.67
C ALA A 48 -18.60 23.83 -39.13
N ALA A 49 -19.61 23.96 -39.98
CA ALA A 49 -20.94 24.38 -39.56
C ALA A 49 -21.61 23.32 -38.68
N CYS A 50 -22.24 23.76 -37.59
CA CYS A 50 -23.03 22.87 -36.75
C CYS A 50 -24.28 22.39 -37.51
N PRO A 51 -24.58 21.08 -37.55
CA PRO A 51 -25.74 20.55 -38.27
C PRO A 51 -27.08 20.92 -37.63
N VAL A 52 -27.09 21.57 -36.45
CA VAL A 52 -28.31 21.95 -35.71
C VAL A 52 -28.61 23.44 -35.81
N CYS A 53 -27.62 24.30 -35.56
CA CYS A 53 -27.79 25.75 -35.56
C CYS A 53 -27.10 26.48 -36.71
N GLY A 54 -26.30 25.77 -37.52
CA GLY A 54 -25.56 26.36 -38.64
C GLY A 54 -24.41 27.30 -38.25
N SER A 55 -24.14 27.51 -36.95
CA SER A 55 -23.00 28.32 -36.53
C SER A 55 -21.68 27.64 -36.88
N GLU A 56 -20.67 28.42 -37.28
CA GLU A 56 -19.32 27.94 -37.54
C GLU A 56 -18.66 27.58 -36.19
N VAL A 57 -18.22 26.33 -36.06
CA VAL A 57 -17.71 25.78 -34.81
C VAL A 57 -16.28 25.29 -35.00
N GLU A 58 -15.41 25.61 -34.05
CA GLU A 58 -14.05 25.11 -33.97
C GLU A 58 -13.97 23.63 -33.55
N GLN A 59 -12.86 22.98 -33.91
CA GLN A 59 -12.52 21.64 -33.42
C GLN A 59 -12.69 21.52 -31.89
N ALA A 60 -13.22 20.38 -31.43
CA ALA A 60 -13.42 20.14 -30.02
C ALA A 60 -12.07 20.14 -29.25
N GLN A 61 -12.01 20.92 -28.16
CA GLN A 61 -10.78 21.11 -27.39
C GLN A 61 -10.17 19.80 -26.83
N TYR A 62 -10.99 18.82 -26.48
CA TYR A 62 -10.48 17.53 -26.02
C TYR A 62 -9.79 16.75 -27.15
N GLN A 63 -10.23 16.88 -28.40
CA GLN A 63 -9.58 16.25 -29.55
C GLN A 63 -8.24 16.92 -29.85
N VAL A 64 -8.17 18.26 -29.71
CA VAL A 64 -6.90 19.01 -29.77
C VAL A 64 -5.91 18.47 -28.74
N ASN A 65 -6.36 18.29 -27.49
CA ASN A 65 -5.51 17.76 -26.42
C ASN A 65 -5.07 16.31 -26.68
N LEU A 66 -5.94 15.52 -27.30
CA LEU A 66 -5.65 14.13 -27.65
C LEU A 66 -4.60 14.04 -28.78
N ILE A 67 -4.65 14.93 -29.77
CA ILE A 67 -3.62 15.08 -30.80
C ILE A 67 -2.29 15.52 -30.17
N LYS A 68 -2.30 16.49 -29.25
CA LYS A 68 -1.10 16.90 -28.50
C LYS A 68 -0.48 15.73 -27.73
N ALA A 69 -1.31 14.93 -27.04
CA ALA A 69 -0.86 13.77 -26.30
C ALA A 69 -0.22 12.71 -27.22
N TRP A 70 -0.81 12.47 -28.40
CA TRP A 70 -0.22 11.56 -29.38
C TRP A 70 1.09 12.08 -29.99
N CYS A 71 1.21 13.39 -30.24
CA CYS A 71 2.44 13.98 -30.75
C CYS A 71 3.58 13.99 -29.71
N ASN A 72 3.24 14.09 -28.42
CA ASN A 72 4.18 14.04 -27.31
C ASN A 72 4.41 12.62 -26.76
N ALA A 73 3.86 11.58 -27.38
CA ALA A 73 4.11 10.21 -26.97
C ALA A 73 5.63 9.92 -27.03
N THR A 74 6.20 9.48 -25.90
CA THR A 74 7.62 9.20 -25.69
C THR A 74 8.06 7.86 -26.33
N GLY A 75 7.49 7.53 -27.49
CA GLY A 75 7.85 6.33 -28.26
C GLY A 75 8.93 6.60 -29.31
N PRO A 76 9.52 5.55 -29.90
CA PRO A 76 10.51 5.68 -30.96
C PRO A 76 9.88 6.34 -32.20
N LYS A 77 10.47 7.47 -32.61
CA LYS A 77 9.96 8.30 -33.71
C LYS A 77 10.39 7.80 -35.11
N THR A 78 11.53 7.09 -35.18
CA THR A 78 12.08 6.56 -36.43
C THR A 78 11.43 5.24 -36.82
N ASP A 79 11.27 4.98 -38.11
CA ASP A 79 10.68 3.72 -38.58
C ASP A 79 11.55 2.50 -38.23
N ALA A 80 12.87 2.67 -38.17
CA ALA A 80 13.80 1.68 -37.63
C ALA A 80 13.57 1.43 -36.12
N GLY A 81 13.30 2.47 -35.32
CA GLY A 81 13.02 2.34 -33.89
C GLY A 81 11.65 1.71 -33.61
N LYS A 82 10.65 1.98 -34.46
CA LYS A 82 9.35 1.30 -34.43
C LYS A 82 9.49 -0.17 -34.81
N ALA A 83 10.28 -0.49 -35.83
CA ALA A 83 10.56 -1.86 -36.24
C ALA A 83 11.35 -2.65 -35.16
N ALA A 84 12.32 -2.01 -34.49
CA ALA A 84 13.04 -2.60 -33.36
C ALA A 84 12.11 -2.87 -32.16
N THR A 85 11.19 -1.94 -31.87
CA THR A 85 10.18 -2.13 -30.82
C THR A 85 9.18 -3.22 -31.18
N ALA A 86 8.77 -3.29 -32.45
CA ALA A 86 7.90 -4.36 -32.94
C ALA A 86 8.58 -5.73 -32.86
N LYS A 87 9.87 -5.82 -33.20
CA LYS A 87 10.68 -7.04 -32.99
C LYS A 87 10.82 -7.41 -31.51
N ASN A 88 10.93 -6.43 -30.61
CA ASN A 88 10.94 -6.69 -29.16
C ASN A 88 9.59 -7.19 -28.62
N LEU A 89 8.50 -6.97 -29.36
CA LEU A 89 7.14 -7.46 -29.05
C LEU A 89 6.83 -8.81 -29.73
N GLU A 90 7.67 -9.29 -30.65
CA GLU A 90 7.55 -10.65 -31.19
C GLU A 90 7.97 -11.65 -30.10
N GLY A 91 7.00 -12.38 -29.55
CA GLY A 91 7.22 -13.37 -28.48
C GLY A 91 6.95 -12.86 -27.06
N HIS A 92 6.72 -11.55 -26.87
CA HIS A 92 6.41 -10.95 -25.57
C HIS A 92 5.21 -9.98 -25.65
N PRO A 93 4.30 -9.95 -24.65
CA PRO A 93 4.27 -10.81 -23.48
C PRO A 93 3.74 -12.20 -23.83
N THR A 94 4.39 -13.24 -23.33
CA THR A 94 3.84 -14.62 -23.34
C THR A 94 2.53 -14.67 -22.53
N PRO A 95 1.66 -15.70 -22.69
CA PRO A 95 0.42 -15.81 -21.91
C PRO A 95 0.64 -15.77 -20.38
N GLU A 96 1.79 -16.24 -19.88
CA GLU A 96 2.17 -16.15 -18.47
C GLU A 96 2.64 -14.73 -18.07
N GLU A 97 3.42 -14.06 -18.91
CA GLU A 97 3.85 -12.67 -18.70
C GLU A 97 2.67 -11.69 -18.84
N ALA A 98 1.73 -11.97 -19.72
CA ALA A 98 0.46 -11.26 -19.87
C ALA A 98 -0.41 -11.42 -18.62
N ARG A 99 -0.38 -12.58 -17.94
CA ARG A 99 -1.00 -12.75 -16.62
C ARG A 99 -0.27 -11.88 -15.58
N ARG A 100 1.07 -11.94 -15.48
CA ARG A 100 1.85 -11.10 -14.54
C ARG A 100 1.70 -9.59 -14.78
N THR A 101 1.56 -9.15 -16.02
CA THR A 101 1.41 -7.72 -16.38
C THR A 101 -0.03 -7.24 -16.34
N ARG A 102 -1.03 -8.05 -16.74
CA ARG A 102 -2.46 -7.69 -16.61
C ARG A 102 -2.94 -7.61 -15.16
N PHE A 103 -2.30 -8.33 -14.23
CA PHE A 103 -2.62 -8.22 -12.80
C PHE A 103 -2.09 -6.92 -12.15
N ASN A 104 -1.07 -6.26 -12.71
CA ASN A 104 -0.57 -4.98 -12.17
C ASN A 104 -1.34 -3.75 -12.67
N ALA A 105 -2.12 -3.86 -13.75
CA ALA A 105 -2.74 -2.68 -14.37
C ALA A 105 -4.26 -2.55 -14.21
N MET A 106 -5.00 -3.57 -13.76
CA MET A 106 -6.47 -3.51 -13.92
C MET A 106 -7.42 -3.83 -12.77
N LYS A 107 -7.05 -4.31 -11.58
CA LYS A 107 -8.10 -4.46 -10.52
C LYS A 107 -7.80 -4.15 -9.05
N HIS A 108 -6.58 -3.90 -8.58
CA HIS A 108 -6.37 -3.55 -7.16
C HIS A 108 -5.33 -2.45 -6.93
N GLY A 109 -5.53 -1.26 -7.50
CA GLY A 109 -4.78 -0.06 -7.08
C GLY A 109 -4.98 0.34 -5.61
N LEU A 110 -5.95 -0.28 -4.91
CA LEU A 110 -6.19 -0.06 -3.48
C LEU A 110 -5.26 -0.89 -2.58
N ASN A 111 -4.81 -2.06 -3.05
CA ASN A 111 -3.98 -3.01 -2.26
C ASN A 111 -2.62 -3.31 -2.88
N ALA A 112 -2.32 -2.83 -4.09
CA ALA A 112 -0.98 -2.88 -4.65
C ALA A 112 -0.06 -1.88 -3.93
N ARG A 113 0.38 -2.25 -2.73
CA ARG A 113 1.46 -1.55 -2.04
C ARG A 113 2.74 -1.88 -2.78
N VAL A 114 3.30 -0.91 -3.48
CA VAL A 114 4.72 -0.96 -3.83
C VAL A 114 5.45 -1.03 -2.49
N ALA A 115 6.06 -2.18 -2.18
CA ALA A 115 6.96 -2.27 -1.04
C ALA A 115 8.08 -1.26 -1.31
N GLN A 116 8.01 -0.09 -0.68
CA GLN A 116 9.07 0.89 -0.69
C GLN A 116 10.18 0.32 0.19
N TYR A 117 10.99 -0.57 -0.38
CA TYR A 117 12.17 -1.06 0.30
C TYR A 117 13.03 0.14 0.72
N PHE A 118 13.50 0.13 1.97
CA PHE A 118 14.40 1.16 2.46
C PHE A 118 15.68 1.11 1.61
N PRO A 119 16.07 2.19 0.91
CA PRO A 119 17.24 2.15 0.03
C PRO A 119 18.50 1.88 0.85
N ALA A 120 19.44 1.13 0.28
CA ALA A 120 20.75 0.96 0.89
C ALA A 120 21.50 2.29 0.93
N LYS A 121 21.62 2.88 2.13
CA LYS A 121 22.33 4.13 2.38
C LYS A 121 23.18 3.95 3.63
N PRO A 122 24.46 3.54 3.49
CA PRO A 122 25.37 3.43 4.62
C PRO A 122 25.42 4.73 5.41
N ASP A 123 25.43 4.64 6.74
CA ASP A 123 25.54 5.75 7.68
C ASP A 123 24.42 6.81 7.64
N ARG A 124 23.30 6.55 6.94
CA ARG A 124 22.18 7.50 6.84
C ARG A 124 21.01 7.18 7.77
N TYR A 125 20.92 5.96 8.28
CA TYR A 125 19.89 5.57 9.24
C TYR A 125 20.47 5.60 10.66
N ALA A 126 19.66 5.99 11.66
CA ALA A 126 20.08 5.94 13.06
C ALA A 126 20.54 4.54 13.50
N ALA A 127 19.92 3.50 12.94
CA ALA A 127 20.30 2.11 13.17
C ALA A 127 21.66 1.72 12.55
N CYS A 128 22.27 2.55 11.69
CA CYS A 128 23.57 2.24 11.10
C CYS A 128 24.71 2.31 12.12
N GLU A 129 24.59 3.09 13.19
CA GLU A 129 25.65 3.25 14.19
C GLU A 129 25.95 1.95 14.94
N THR A 130 24.92 1.13 15.18
CA THR A 130 25.01 -0.16 15.87
C THR A 130 24.86 -1.35 14.92
N CYS A 131 24.91 -1.11 13.61
CA CYS A 131 24.71 -2.15 12.60
C CYS A 131 25.97 -3.01 12.44
N ASP A 132 25.77 -4.32 12.48
CA ASP A 132 26.76 -5.40 12.27
C ASP A 132 27.07 -5.66 10.79
N ILE A 133 26.31 -5.07 9.86
CA ILE A 133 26.48 -5.28 8.42
C ILE A 133 27.65 -4.43 7.90
N ASP A 134 28.60 -5.07 7.22
CA ASP A 134 29.72 -4.39 6.59
C ASP A 134 29.25 -3.29 5.60
N ARG A 135 29.92 -2.15 5.61
CA ARG A 135 29.55 -0.97 4.81
C ARG A 135 29.67 -1.24 3.32
N THR A 136 30.70 -1.98 2.91
CA THR A 136 30.90 -2.31 1.48
C THR A 136 29.81 -3.23 0.97
N PHE A 137 29.43 -4.22 1.78
CA PHE A 137 28.33 -5.11 1.49
C PHE A 137 26.99 -4.35 1.47
N CYS A 138 26.71 -3.51 2.47
CA CYS A 138 25.49 -2.71 2.55
C CYS A 138 25.30 -1.84 1.29
N ALA A 139 26.34 -1.15 0.81
CA ALA A 139 26.27 -0.29 -0.37
C ALA A 139 25.97 -1.04 -1.68
N SER A 140 26.33 -2.32 -1.76
CA SER A 140 26.08 -3.15 -2.95
C SER A 140 24.65 -3.70 -3.03
N GLN A 141 23.91 -3.69 -1.92
CA GLN A 141 22.54 -4.18 -1.88
C GLN A 141 21.57 -3.14 -2.44
N PRO A 142 20.46 -3.56 -3.08
CA PRO A 142 19.42 -2.63 -3.53
C PRO A 142 18.63 -2.02 -2.36
N ALA A 143 18.65 -2.65 -1.19
CA ALA A 143 17.90 -2.23 -0.01
C ALA A 143 18.68 -2.46 1.29
N CYS A 144 18.35 -1.70 2.33
CA CYS A 144 18.85 -1.91 3.68
C CYS A 144 18.30 -3.22 4.24
N GLN A 145 19.18 -4.19 4.48
CA GLN A 145 18.77 -5.53 4.91
C GLN A 145 18.10 -5.54 6.29
N LYS A 146 18.63 -4.83 7.29
CA LYS A 146 18.02 -4.80 8.64
C LYS A 146 16.61 -4.20 8.65
N GLN A 147 16.43 -3.07 7.98
CA GLN A 147 15.11 -2.42 7.91
C GLN A 147 14.13 -3.24 7.07
N THR A 148 14.61 -3.87 5.99
CA THR A 148 13.78 -4.76 5.18
C THR A 148 13.40 -6.02 5.95
N GLN A 149 14.32 -6.60 6.73
CA GLN A 149 14.04 -7.76 7.58
C GLN A 149 12.98 -7.42 8.64
N LEU A 150 13.12 -6.29 9.33
CA LEU A 150 12.13 -5.82 10.31
C LEU A 150 10.75 -5.65 9.66
N PHE A 151 10.70 -4.97 8.51
CA PHE A 151 9.46 -4.77 7.76
C PHE A 151 8.83 -6.10 7.33
N MET A 152 9.63 -7.03 6.81
CA MET A 152 9.16 -8.35 6.39
C MET A 152 8.66 -9.19 7.57
N LEU A 153 9.29 -9.11 8.74
CA LEU A 153 8.81 -9.78 9.96
C LEU A 153 7.44 -9.25 10.39
N HIS A 154 7.26 -7.93 10.39
CA HIS A 154 5.95 -7.33 10.64
C HIS A 154 4.92 -7.76 9.61
N GLN A 155 5.25 -7.70 8.32
CA GLN A 155 4.34 -8.10 7.26
C GLN A 155 3.95 -9.58 7.35
N ALA A 156 4.92 -10.47 7.57
CA ALA A 156 4.70 -11.90 7.73
C ALA A 156 3.81 -12.21 8.94
N ALA A 157 4.04 -11.55 10.08
CA ALA A 157 3.21 -11.71 11.26
C ALA A 157 1.74 -11.30 11.00
N PHE A 158 1.51 -10.22 10.24
CA PHE A 158 0.17 -9.79 9.86
C PHE A 158 -0.49 -10.71 8.83
N GLU A 159 0.25 -11.19 7.84
CA GLU A 159 -0.26 -12.11 6.81
C GLU A 159 -0.62 -13.47 7.40
N GLN A 160 0.23 -14.01 8.28
CA GLN A 160 0.02 -15.29 8.94
C GLN A 160 -0.94 -15.21 10.14
N ARG A 161 -1.33 -13.99 10.55
CA ARG A 161 -2.13 -13.70 11.75
C ARG A 161 -1.54 -14.32 13.02
N ASP A 162 -0.22 -14.46 13.07
CA ASP A 162 0.49 -14.99 14.23
C ASP A 162 1.37 -13.89 14.85
N PRO A 163 0.91 -13.23 15.94
CA PRO A 163 1.64 -12.15 16.58
C PRO A 163 2.89 -12.63 17.33
N LYS A 164 3.08 -13.95 17.53
CA LYS A 164 4.19 -14.50 18.30
C LYS A 164 5.56 -14.11 17.75
N HIS A 165 5.66 -13.94 16.44
CA HIS A 165 6.88 -13.51 15.76
C HIS A 165 7.33 -12.09 16.14
N LEU A 166 6.43 -11.26 16.67
CA LEU A 166 6.72 -9.89 17.07
C LEU A 166 6.95 -9.73 18.57
N ILE A 167 6.71 -10.76 19.37
CA ILE A 167 6.88 -10.71 20.83
C ILE A 167 8.29 -10.24 21.23
N PRO A 168 9.39 -10.77 20.66
CA PRO A 168 10.73 -10.29 21.03
C PRO A 168 10.94 -8.81 20.72
N ILE A 169 10.48 -8.36 19.56
CA ILE A 169 10.62 -6.97 19.10
C ILE A 169 9.83 -6.02 20.01
N TYR A 170 8.59 -6.39 20.36
CA TYR A 170 7.77 -5.58 21.25
C TYR A 170 8.26 -5.62 22.69
N ALA A 171 8.84 -6.73 23.15
CA ALA A 171 9.47 -6.81 24.46
C ALA A 171 10.66 -5.85 24.57
N ASP A 172 11.54 -5.82 23.56
CA ASP A 172 12.67 -4.89 23.51
C ASP A 172 12.19 -3.43 23.45
N MET A 173 11.16 -3.14 22.66
CA MET A 173 10.57 -1.80 22.59
C MET A 173 9.99 -1.36 23.94
N GLN A 174 9.30 -2.27 24.66
CA GLN A 174 8.81 -2.00 26.01
C GLN A 174 9.93 -1.75 27.00
N ALA A 175 10.99 -2.57 26.95
CA ALA A 175 12.17 -2.37 27.80
C ALA A 175 12.78 -0.97 27.57
N GLY A 176 12.86 -0.52 26.32
CA GLY A 176 13.31 0.83 25.98
C GLY A 176 12.40 1.93 26.54
N ILE A 177 11.08 1.81 26.37
CA ILE A 177 10.11 2.80 26.88
C ILE A 177 10.15 2.87 28.41
N THR A 178 10.21 1.73 29.08
CA THR A 178 10.29 1.65 30.55
C THR A 178 11.58 2.24 31.08
N ALA A 179 12.72 2.03 30.40
CA ALA A 179 13.99 2.67 30.73
C ALA A 179 13.90 4.21 30.63
N ILE A 180 13.27 4.74 29.56
CA ILE A 180 13.05 6.19 29.41
C ILE A 180 12.17 6.74 30.54
N MET A 181 11.07 6.05 30.89
CA MET A 181 10.22 6.45 32.00
C MET A 181 10.99 6.46 33.33
N GLN A 182 11.84 5.47 33.57
CA GLN A 182 12.68 5.41 34.76
C GLN A 182 13.68 6.58 34.80
N GLN A 183 14.29 6.93 33.67
CA GLN A 183 15.20 8.07 33.59
C GLN A 183 14.50 9.42 33.81
N ILE A 184 13.28 9.58 33.27
CA ILE A 184 12.44 10.76 33.56
C ILE A 184 12.14 10.84 35.05
N LEU A 185 11.76 9.73 35.68
CA LEU A 185 11.46 9.68 37.11
C LEU A 185 12.70 10.01 37.96
N GLN A 186 13.87 9.48 37.62
CA GLN A 186 15.13 9.79 38.30
C GLN A 186 15.50 11.27 38.17
N THR A 187 15.25 11.88 37.01
CA THR A 187 15.48 13.31 36.79
C THR A 187 14.55 14.15 37.66
N ILE A 188 13.26 13.82 37.71
CA ILE A 188 12.28 14.49 38.59
C ILE A 188 12.66 14.34 40.08
N LEU A 189 13.13 13.17 40.50
CA LEU A 189 13.57 12.94 41.87
C LEU A 189 14.81 13.78 42.22
N LYS A 190 15.73 13.97 41.27
CA LYS A 190 16.94 14.78 41.45
C LYS A 190 16.64 16.28 41.55
N ASP A 191 15.84 16.80 40.62
CA ASP A 191 15.56 18.23 40.52
C ASP A 191 14.42 18.68 41.47
N GLY A 192 13.64 17.72 41.97
CA GLY A 192 12.44 17.95 42.77
C GLY A 192 11.20 18.16 41.90
N VAL A 193 10.03 17.90 42.48
CA VAL A 193 8.72 18.00 41.80
C VAL A 193 8.39 19.45 41.40
N SER A 194 8.99 20.42 42.10
CA SER A 194 8.78 21.85 41.89
C SER A 194 10.08 22.55 41.48
N LEU A 195 10.09 23.18 40.31
CA LEU A 195 11.16 24.06 39.89
C LEU A 195 10.86 25.49 40.38
N ARG A 196 11.87 26.13 40.98
CA ARG A 196 11.80 27.52 41.43
C ARG A 196 12.52 28.40 40.43
N THR A 197 11.78 29.15 39.63
CA THR A 197 12.33 30.15 38.72
C THR A 197 12.16 31.55 39.32
N PRO A 198 13.18 32.41 39.33
CA PRO A 198 13.01 33.78 39.80
C PRO A 198 11.98 34.49 38.90
N ALA A 199 11.01 35.16 39.51
CA ALA A 199 10.04 35.96 38.76
C ALA A 199 10.77 37.19 38.20
N TRP A 200 10.73 37.35 36.88
CA TRP A 200 11.32 38.49 36.18
C TRP A 200 10.25 39.21 35.36
N ALA A 201 10.37 40.52 35.28
CA ALA A 201 9.55 41.38 34.44
C ALA A 201 10.45 42.20 33.52
N VAL A 202 9.98 42.49 32.31
CA VAL A 202 10.68 43.40 31.38
C VAL A 202 10.11 44.79 31.56
N ASP A 203 10.97 45.74 31.88
CA ASP A 203 10.59 47.14 31.99
C ASP A 203 10.39 47.77 30.60
N LYS A 204 9.72 48.92 30.51
CA LYS A 204 9.40 49.59 29.23
C LYS A 204 10.62 50.01 28.41
N ASP A 205 11.78 50.10 29.05
CA ASP A 205 13.09 50.40 28.44
C ASP A 205 13.92 49.15 28.10
N GLY A 206 13.34 47.95 28.22
CA GLY A 206 13.97 46.68 27.83
C GLY A 206 14.92 46.06 28.86
N GLY A 207 14.98 46.61 30.08
CA GLY A 207 15.71 46.02 31.20
C GLY A 207 14.94 44.86 31.85
N VAL A 208 15.63 43.76 32.16
CA VAL A 208 15.06 42.63 32.91
C VAL A 208 15.20 42.91 34.41
N VAL A 209 14.08 43.09 35.11
CA VAL A 209 14.05 43.30 36.55
C VAL A 209 13.62 42.01 37.24
N ILE A 210 14.44 41.50 38.14
CA ILE A 210 14.11 40.37 39.01
C ILE A 210 13.28 40.90 40.18
N ALA A 211 12.14 40.28 40.46
CA ALA A 211 11.26 40.72 41.54
C ALA A 211 11.87 40.35 42.90
N GLU A 212 12.30 41.36 43.66
CA GLU A 212 12.81 41.23 45.02
C GLU A 212 11.84 41.88 46.02
N TYR A 213 11.66 41.28 47.19
CA TYR A 213 10.92 41.87 48.31
C TYR A 213 11.80 41.94 49.55
N GLU A 214 11.62 42.98 50.37
CA GLU A 214 12.29 43.10 51.66
C GLU A 214 11.41 42.49 52.76
N ASP A 215 11.94 41.47 53.45
CA ASP A 215 11.21 40.74 54.47
C ASP A 215 11.19 41.54 55.79
N LEU A 216 10.02 42.02 56.20
CA LEU A 216 9.79 42.94 57.34
C LEU A 216 10.31 42.44 58.71
N ALA A 217 10.57 41.14 58.85
CA ALA A 217 11.07 40.54 60.09
C ALA A 217 12.61 40.39 60.17
N THR A 218 13.33 40.48 59.04
CA THR A 218 14.78 40.18 59.01
C THR A 218 15.61 41.17 58.20
N GLY A 219 14.99 42.11 57.48
CA GLY A 219 15.70 43.16 56.74
C GLY A 219 16.55 42.65 55.57
N GLN A 220 16.36 41.39 55.15
CA GLN A 220 17.08 40.81 54.02
C GLN A 220 16.22 40.83 52.75
N ARG A 221 16.83 41.21 51.63
CA ARG A 221 16.22 41.12 50.30
C ARG A 221 16.07 39.67 49.88
N ARG A 222 14.84 39.24 49.59
CA ARG A 222 14.53 37.90 49.11
C ARG A 222 13.91 37.98 47.73
N THR A 223 14.43 37.17 46.82
CA THR A 223 13.89 37.05 45.45
C THR A 223 12.57 36.30 45.49
N ILE A 224 11.57 36.80 44.75
CA ILE A 224 10.29 36.11 44.55
C ILE A 224 10.52 34.99 43.54
N TYR A 225 10.27 33.75 43.95
CA TYR A 225 10.35 32.59 43.08
C TYR A 225 8.95 32.17 42.63
N GLU A 226 8.74 32.07 41.32
CA GLU A 226 7.59 31.39 40.75
C GLU A 226 7.82 29.88 40.84
N VAL A 227 6.89 29.16 41.46
CA VAL A 227 6.97 27.71 41.63
C VAL A 227 6.17 27.05 40.51
N LYS A 228 6.85 26.36 39.61
CA LYS A 228 6.23 25.60 38.51
C LYS A 228 6.44 24.10 38.72
N ALA A 229 5.45 23.31 38.34
CA ALA A 229 5.58 21.85 38.28
C ALA A 229 6.65 21.47 37.26
N HIS A 230 7.40 20.40 37.54
CA HIS A 230 8.43 19.91 36.62
C HIS A 230 7.83 19.59 35.24
N PRO A 231 8.35 20.15 34.13
CA PRO A 231 7.73 20.01 32.80
C PRO A 231 7.63 18.55 32.33
N LEU A 232 8.57 17.70 32.78
CA LEU A 232 8.56 16.26 32.48
C LEU A 232 7.42 15.47 33.14
N LEU A 233 6.71 16.00 34.15
CA LEU A 233 5.56 15.31 34.75
C LEU A 233 4.43 15.11 33.74
N ARG A 234 4.20 16.11 32.88
CA ARG A 234 3.21 16.02 31.81
C ARG A 234 3.61 14.96 30.78
N SER A 235 4.87 14.95 30.37
CA SER A 235 5.40 13.95 29.44
C SER A 235 5.31 12.54 30.03
N LEU A 236 5.61 12.36 31.31
CA LEU A 236 5.48 11.08 32.00
C LEU A 236 4.02 10.58 32.00
N GLN A 237 3.05 11.46 32.25
CA GLN A 237 1.63 11.13 32.20
C GLN A 237 1.18 10.71 30.79
N ASP A 238 1.68 11.39 29.76
CA ASP A 238 1.41 11.03 28.36
C ASP A 238 2.00 9.67 27.99
N PHE A 239 3.21 9.35 28.48
CA PHE A 239 3.83 8.03 28.26
C PHE A 239 3.09 6.91 28.99
N LEU A 240 2.73 7.09 30.27
CA LEU A 240 2.00 6.07 31.04
C LEU A 240 0.62 5.77 30.44
N SER A 241 -0.13 6.79 30.04
CA SER A 241 -1.47 6.63 29.46
C SER A 241 -1.43 5.94 28.09
N LYS A 242 -0.52 6.35 27.20
CA LYS A 242 -0.39 5.75 25.86
C LYS A 242 0.19 4.34 25.90
N ASN A 243 1.10 4.06 26.82
CA ASN A 243 1.70 2.74 26.95
C ASN A 243 0.72 1.70 27.53
N GLY A 244 -0.16 2.11 28.45
CA GLY A 244 -1.23 1.25 28.97
C GLY A 244 -2.21 0.77 27.88
N MET A 245 -2.52 1.61 26.89
CA MET A 245 -3.34 1.22 25.73
C MET A 245 -2.61 0.24 24.81
N SER A 246 -1.31 0.46 24.56
CA SER A 246 -0.50 -0.42 23.70
C SER A 246 -0.38 -1.85 24.24
N LEU A 247 -0.29 -2.04 25.56
CA LEU A 247 -0.18 -3.37 26.16
C LEU A 247 -1.49 -4.17 26.11
N ALA A 248 -2.63 -3.49 26.26
CA ALA A 248 -3.95 -4.11 26.17
C ALA A 248 -4.25 -4.58 24.74
N ASP A 249 -3.90 -3.76 23.74
CA ASP A 249 -4.09 -4.10 22.32
C ASP A 249 -3.11 -5.17 21.82
N MET A 250 -1.95 -5.32 22.46
CA MET A 250 -0.96 -6.36 22.14
C MET A 250 -1.23 -7.71 22.84
N GLY A 251 -2.30 -7.82 23.64
CA GLY A 251 -2.64 -9.04 24.37
C GLY A 251 -1.65 -9.42 25.49
N MET A 252 -0.69 -8.54 25.82
CA MET A 252 0.39 -8.81 26.78
C MET A 252 0.05 -8.39 28.21
N THR A 253 -1.21 -8.02 28.49
CA THR A 253 -1.65 -7.77 29.86
C THR A 253 -1.97 -9.09 30.56
N PRO A 254 -1.66 -9.24 31.87
CA PRO A 254 -1.95 -10.48 32.61
C PRO A 254 -3.40 -10.95 32.46
N ARG A 255 -4.33 -10.00 32.36
CA ARG A 255 -5.76 -10.27 32.20
C ARG A 255 -6.15 -10.81 30.82
N VAL A 256 -5.44 -10.43 29.76
CA VAL A 256 -5.67 -10.97 28.41
C VAL A 256 -5.00 -12.33 28.26
N ILE A 257 -3.81 -12.51 28.85
CA ILE A 257 -3.12 -13.81 28.91
C ILE A 257 -3.99 -14.83 29.67
N GLU A 258 -4.56 -14.47 30.83
CA GLU A 258 -5.50 -15.32 31.57
C GLU A 258 -6.76 -15.67 30.76
N GLN A 259 -7.26 -14.74 29.94
CA GLN A 259 -8.41 -14.98 29.08
C GLN A 259 -8.08 -15.89 27.89
N GLU A 260 -6.90 -15.75 27.29
CA GLU A 260 -6.41 -16.63 26.23
C GLU A 260 -6.09 -18.03 26.76
N GLU A 261 -5.47 -18.15 27.94
CA GLU A 261 -5.23 -19.44 28.61
C GLU A 261 -6.54 -20.14 28.98
N ALA A 262 -7.53 -19.40 29.48
CA ALA A 262 -8.86 -19.94 29.74
C ALA A 262 -9.59 -20.38 28.45
N ALA A 263 -9.40 -19.66 27.33
CA ALA A 263 -9.95 -20.04 26.03
C ALA A 263 -9.26 -21.28 25.44
N MET A 264 -7.93 -21.38 25.59
CA MET A 264 -7.15 -22.56 25.19
C MET A 264 -7.49 -23.79 26.03
N GLY A 265 -7.74 -23.62 27.33
CA GLY A 265 -8.23 -24.69 28.21
C GLY A 265 -9.60 -25.23 27.79
N LYS A 266 -10.51 -24.36 27.31
CA LYS A 266 -11.80 -24.78 26.74
C LYS A 266 -11.64 -25.52 25.41
N LEU A 267 -10.73 -25.09 24.54
CA LEU A 267 -10.43 -25.79 23.29
C LEU A 267 -9.80 -27.18 23.53
N ALA A 268 -9.01 -27.34 24.59
CA ALA A 268 -8.47 -28.65 24.99
C ALA A 268 -9.57 -29.60 25.51
N GLN A 269 -10.58 -29.09 26.22
CA GLN A 269 -11.78 -29.86 26.57
C GLN A 269 -12.62 -30.21 25.33
N ASP A 270 -12.75 -29.30 24.37
CA ASP A 270 -13.41 -29.58 23.10
C ASP A 270 -12.62 -30.59 22.24
N ALA A 271 -11.29 -30.71 22.40
CA ALA A 271 -10.46 -31.72 21.75
C ALA A 271 -10.70 -33.15 22.28
N GLU A 272 -11.16 -33.32 23.53
CA GLU A 272 -11.68 -34.62 24.00
C GLU A 272 -13.02 -34.97 23.35
N SER A 273 -13.78 -33.97 22.88
CA SER A 273 -15.02 -34.16 22.12
C SER A 273 -14.80 -34.18 20.59
N GLN A 274 -13.58 -33.93 20.11
CA GLN A 274 -13.20 -34.16 18.72
C GLN A 274 -13.05 -35.66 18.50
N GLN A 275 -13.88 -36.21 17.61
CA GLN A 275 -13.87 -37.59 17.15
C GLN A 275 -12.45 -38.14 17.09
N SER A 276 -12.20 -39.23 17.81
CA SER A 276 -10.89 -39.86 17.83
C SER A 276 -10.42 -40.12 16.40
N LEU A 277 -9.12 -40.00 16.13
CA LEU A 277 -8.54 -40.24 14.80
C LEU A 277 -9.00 -41.57 14.18
N VAL A 278 -9.36 -42.54 15.03
CA VAL A 278 -9.92 -43.84 14.65
C VAL A 278 -11.34 -43.71 14.06
N GLU A 279 -12.21 -42.90 14.65
CA GLU A 279 -13.56 -42.65 14.13
C GLU A 279 -13.54 -41.87 12.81
N TYR A 280 -12.59 -40.92 12.67
CA TYR A 280 -12.38 -40.22 11.40
C TYR A 280 -11.87 -41.17 10.31
N ALA A 281 -10.90 -42.03 10.62
CA ALA A 281 -10.39 -43.04 9.70
C ALA A 281 -11.48 -44.04 9.27
N GLN A 282 -12.34 -44.46 10.20
CA GLN A 282 -13.49 -45.35 9.89
C GLN A 282 -14.51 -44.67 8.97
N ARG A 283 -14.83 -43.39 9.19
CA ARG A 283 -15.72 -42.63 8.30
C ARG A 283 -15.12 -42.43 6.91
N GLN A 284 -13.82 -42.18 6.83
CA GLN A 284 -13.12 -42.03 5.56
C GLN A 284 -13.07 -43.34 4.78
N ALA A 285 -12.86 -44.47 5.46
CA ALA A 285 -12.93 -45.81 4.86
C ALA A 285 -14.34 -46.11 4.31
N LEU A 286 -15.39 -45.86 5.10
CA LEU A 286 -16.79 -46.02 4.66
C LEU A 286 -17.13 -45.12 3.46
N ALA A 287 -16.62 -43.89 3.42
CA ALA A 287 -16.82 -42.99 2.29
C ALA A 287 -16.13 -43.50 1.01
N LEU A 288 -14.93 -44.06 1.13
CA LEU A 288 -14.21 -44.67 0.01
C LEU A 288 -14.90 -45.94 -0.50
N GLU A 289 -15.43 -46.77 0.38
CA GLU A 289 -16.22 -47.94 0.01
C GLU A 289 -17.47 -47.54 -0.77
N ASN A 290 -18.21 -46.55 -0.29
CA ASN A 290 -19.41 -46.03 -0.96
C ASN A 290 -19.09 -45.43 -2.34
N LEU A 291 -17.97 -44.71 -2.47
CA LEU A 291 -17.50 -44.19 -3.76
C LEU A 291 -17.14 -45.33 -4.72
N SER A 292 -16.49 -46.38 -4.23
CA SER A 292 -16.15 -47.55 -5.04
C SER A 292 -17.40 -48.26 -5.57
N GLU A 293 -18.46 -48.32 -4.76
CA GLU A 293 -19.72 -48.93 -5.16
C GLU A 293 -20.48 -48.08 -6.19
N LEU A 294 -20.50 -46.76 -6.00
CA LEU A 294 -21.06 -45.82 -6.98
C LEU A 294 -20.31 -45.88 -8.32
N ALA A 295 -18.97 -46.00 -8.30
CA ALA A 295 -18.18 -46.15 -9.51
C ALA A 295 -18.49 -47.47 -10.25
N LYS A 296 -18.65 -48.59 -9.53
CA LYS A 296 -19.07 -49.87 -10.12
C LYS A 296 -20.45 -49.77 -10.76
N ARG A 297 -21.42 -49.15 -10.09
CA ARG A 297 -22.78 -48.93 -10.63
C ARG A 297 -22.77 -48.01 -11.85
N ALA A 298 -21.94 -46.95 -11.84
CA ALA A 298 -21.79 -46.05 -12.96
C ALA A 298 -21.17 -46.75 -14.19
N ASN A 299 -20.15 -47.58 -13.99
CA ASN A 299 -19.55 -48.38 -15.06
C ASN A 299 -20.52 -49.41 -15.63
N ALA A 300 -21.29 -50.10 -14.78
CA ALA A 300 -22.32 -51.03 -15.24
C ALA A 300 -23.40 -50.32 -16.08
N LYS A 301 -23.85 -49.13 -15.66
CA LYS A 301 -24.78 -48.31 -16.44
C LYS A 301 -24.18 -47.83 -17.77
N LYS A 302 -22.91 -47.45 -17.79
CA LYS A 302 -22.20 -47.03 -19.01
C LYS A 302 -22.06 -48.18 -20.02
N GLN A 303 -21.85 -49.40 -19.55
CA GLN A 303 -21.80 -50.59 -20.42
C GLN A 303 -23.19 -51.00 -20.93
N ALA A 304 -24.25 -50.72 -20.18
CA ALA A 304 -25.63 -50.95 -20.58
C ALA A 304 -26.25 -49.78 -21.38
N ASP A 305 -25.46 -48.75 -21.70
CA ASP A 305 -25.95 -47.57 -22.42
C ASP A 305 -26.20 -47.93 -23.90
N PRO A 306 -27.46 -47.84 -24.38
CA PRO A 306 -27.83 -48.27 -25.74
C PRO A 306 -27.05 -47.53 -26.83
N VAL A 307 -26.70 -46.26 -26.61
CA VAL A 307 -25.93 -45.46 -27.58
C VAL A 307 -24.51 -46.01 -27.73
N LEU A 308 -23.92 -46.49 -26.63
CA LEU A 308 -22.55 -47.02 -26.62
C LEU A 308 -22.49 -48.42 -27.25
N ILE A 309 -23.54 -49.22 -27.06
CA ILE A 309 -23.72 -50.53 -27.72
C ILE A 309 -23.94 -50.35 -29.22
N GLU A 310 -24.78 -49.39 -29.64
CA GLU A 310 -24.98 -49.04 -31.05
C GLU A 310 -23.68 -48.55 -31.71
N TYR A 311 -22.88 -47.74 -30.99
CA TYR A 311 -21.59 -47.26 -31.48
C TYR A 311 -20.53 -48.38 -31.60
N GLN A 312 -20.55 -49.37 -30.70
CA GLN A 312 -19.69 -50.56 -30.78
C GLN A 312 -20.13 -51.51 -31.90
N GLN A 313 -21.44 -51.65 -32.15
CA GLN A 313 -21.98 -52.45 -33.25
C GLN A 313 -21.72 -51.80 -34.62
N GLN A 314 -21.73 -50.47 -34.73
CA GLN A 314 -21.43 -49.76 -35.98
C GLN A 314 -19.94 -49.69 -36.31
N ASN A 315 -19.04 -49.69 -35.31
CA ASN A 315 -17.59 -49.59 -35.54
C ASN A 315 -16.85 -50.94 -35.59
N GLY A 316 -17.55 -52.08 -35.52
CA GLY A 316 -16.98 -53.37 -35.89
C GLY A 316 -15.83 -53.86 -35.00
N ASP A 317 -15.85 -53.60 -33.70
CA ASP A 317 -15.00 -54.33 -32.74
C ASP A 317 -15.71 -55.62 -32.31
N GLY A 318 -15.80 -56.53 -33.27
CA GLY A 318 -16.20 -57.92 -33.08
C GLY A 318 -15.04 -58.85 -33.41
N LYS A 319 -14.24 -59.18 -32.40
CA LYS A 319 -13.59 -60.48 -32.25
C LYS A 319 -13.70 -60.92 -30.79
#